data_AF-A0A7X9YNW3-F1
#
_entry.id   AF-A0A7X9YNW3-F1
#
_cell.length_a   1.000
_cell.length_b   1.000
_cell.length_c   1.000
_cell.angle_alpha   90.00
_cell.angle_beta   90.00
_cell.angle_gamma   90.00
#
_symmetry.space_group_name_H-M   'P 1'
#
loop_
_entity.id
_entity.type
_entity.pdbx_description
1 polymer ?
#
loop_
_entity_poly.entity_id
_entity_poly.type
_entity_poly.pdbx_seq_one_letter_code
_entity_poly.pdbx_strand_id
1 'polypeptide(L)'
;MRYPKWSIFIIILILSLSPFTTSLANAASSSSKYEWAKPSVEFMASHNAMQSFKQEEKNLSKNVSKAELTHMIHLLFKEFRVDSSTNVEIPGVPAKSTYYPIFRDVYGSIPSNPSGLIAAADTINYHNETFTYQPNKVLSRWDLLITLNTLFPDIGHSVDEMSEKEALTKLQKFKDIPKRYFNSYDTYEKWKYAYQPLAPEFGFIKSKNDNHLGSDLDYVKRDALLGFSQLGMMNSNSKGYFYPNQKVTLAETAVILHRIYKYYGGTGYKYQPSKDELIPNGTLTYFYKNQVSGLGMTDDFALVNADDSPVLYLAIKATEPVDLKITLNGESITYPYERLNVLNAPVIIPFDGAYYAEFYPILRRTGKLVGDHEAIGELESYDEINLQYFFSDHWTDFNEFDMLWED
;
A
#
# COMPACT_ATOMS: atom_id res chain seq x y z
N MET A 1 12.71 -27.84 -27.67
CA MET A 1 13.54 -26.96 -28.52
C MET A 1 13.93 -25.74 -27.69
N ARG A 2 15.22 -25.40 -27.65
CA ARG A 2 15.79 -24.28 -26.89
C ARG A 2 16.17 -23.16 -27.86
N TYR A 3 15.55 -21.99 -27.74
CA TYR A 3 16.02 -20.68 -28.23
C TYR A 3 15.30 -19.58 -27.41
N PRO A 4 15.81 -18.33 -27.34
CA PRO A 4 16.80 -17.91 -26.37
C PRO A 4 16.29 -16.80 -25.42
N LYS A 5 16.88 -16.73 -24.23
CA LYS A 5 16.74 -15.60 -23.30
C LYS A 5 17.30 -14.33 -23.96
N TRP A 6 16.42 -13.41 -24.34
CA TRP A 6 16.80 -12.03 -24.58
C TRP A 6 16.95 -11.32 -23.24
N SER A 7 18.16 -11.39 -22.69
CA SER A 7 18.60 -10.55 -21.59
C SER A 7 18.80 -9.13 -22.12
N ILE A 8 17.78 -8.27 -21.99
CA ILE A 8 17.99 -6.82 -22.04
C ILE A 8 18.62 -6.44 -20.69
N PHE A 9 19.95 -6.47 -20.66
CA PHE A 9 20.74 -5.83 -19.61
C PHE A 9 20.59 -4.31 -19.76
N ILE A 10 19.66 -3.70 -19.00
CA ILE A 10 19.75 -2.27 -18.72
C ILE A 10 20.80 -2.10 -17.62
N ILE A 11 22.02 -1.75 -18.03
CA ILE A 11 23.06 -1.25 -17.12
C ILE A 11 22.58 0.13 -16.63
N ILE A 12 21.92 0.16 -15.47
CA ILE A 12 21.76 1.40 -14.71
C ILE A 12 23.14 1.69 -14.11
N LEU A 13 23.88 2.58 -14.76
CA LEU A 13 25.13 3.12 -14.23
C LEU A 13 24.80 3.94 -12.98
N ILE A 14 24.87 3.30 -11.81
CA ILE A 14 24.85 3.97 -10.52
C ILE A 14 26.14 4.79 -10.44
N LEU A 15 26.07 6.07 -10.77
CA LEU A 15 27.11 7.04 -10.47
C LEU A 15 27.09 7.29 -8.95
N SER A 16 27.77 6.39 -8.25
CA SER A 16 28.25 6.59 -6.88
C SER A 16 29.27 7.72 -6.89
N LEU A 17 28.83 8.95 -6.63
CA LEU A 17 29.71 10.07 -6.32
C LEU A 17 29.49 10.52 -4.87
N SER A 18 30.36 10.04 -4.00
CA SER A 18 30.86 10.76 -2.83
C SER A 18 32.20 10.13 -2.45
N PRO A 19 33.24 10.87 -2.01
CA PRO A 19 33.22 12.28 -1.58
C PRO A 19 34.30 13.15 -2.26
N PHE A 20 34.08 14.47 -2.33
CA PHE A 20 35.20 15.42 -2.44
C PHE A 20 35.19 16.36 -1.24
N THR A 21 36.20 16.21 -0.39
CA THR A 21 36.69 17.28 0.47
C THR A 21 37.51 18.25 -0.38
N THR A 22 37.17 19.54 -0.37
CA THR A 22 38.13 20.61 -0.66
C THR A 22 37.92 21.76 0.31
N SER A 23 39.04 22.21 0.88
CA SER A 23 39.18 23.37 1.74
C SER A 23 39.23 24.68 0.94
N LEU A 24 38.52 25.69 1.44
CA LEU A 24 38.70 27.16 1.34
C LEU A 24 39.60 27.74 0.22
N ALA A 25 39.01 28.50 -0.70
CA ALA A 25 38.98 29.98 -0.69
C ALA A 25 38.89 30.58 -2.12
N ASN A 26 37.69 31.00 -2.54
CA ASN A 26 37.36 32.37 -2.96
C ASN A 26 36.05 32.41 -3.75
N ALA A 27 35.22 33.43 -3.45
CA ALA A 27 33.87 33.70 -3.93
C ALA A 27 32.73 32.86 -3.33
N ALA A 28 32.66 32.79 -2.00
CA ALA A 28 31.49 32.24 -1.30
C ALA A 28 30.39 33.31 -1.14
N SER A 29 29.48 33.40 -2.11
CA SER A 29 28.10 33.77 -1.77
C SER A 29 27.49 32.54 -1.08
N SER A 30 27.06 32.69 0.17
CA SER A 30 26.48 31.65 1.02
C SER A 30 25.49 30.75 0.29
N SER A 31 25.88 29.52 -0.04
CA SER A 31 24.92 28.50 -0.47
C SER A 31 24.08 28.08 0.75
N SER A 32 22.76 28.05 0.58
CA SER A 32 21.84 27.68 1.66
C SER A 32 22.18 26.29 2.20
N LYS A 33 22.12 26.09 3.53
CA LYS A 33 22.29 24.77 4.17
C LYS A 33 21.39 23.67 3.56
N TYR A 34 20.29 24.08 2.92
CA TYR A 34 19.26 23.21 2.37
C TYR A 34 19.24 23.13 0.84
N GLU A 35 20.31 23.52 0.13
CA GLU A 35 20.36 23.41 -1.35
C GLU A 35 20.02 22.01 -1.87
N TRP A 36 20.35 20.95 -1.12
CA TRP A 36 19.99 19.56 -1.46
C TRP A 36 18.47 19.32 -1.56
N ALA A 37 17.66 20.13 -0.89
CA ALA A 37 16.19 20.03 -0.91
C ALA A 37 15.56 20.89 -2.00
N LYS A 38 16.32 21.78 -2.66
CA LYS A 38 15.80 22.77 -3.62
C LYS A 38 14.92 22.17 -4.72
N PRO A 39 15.31 21.08 -5.42
CA PRO A 39 14.43 20.49 -6.44
C PRO A 39 13.08 20.05 -5.89
N SER A 40 13.05 19.55 -4.65
CA SER A 40 11.81 19.13 -4.01
C SER A 40 10.98 20.30 -3.53
N VAL A 41 11.59 21.34 -2.97
CA VAL A 41 10.86 22.54 -2.54
C VAL A 41 10.22 23.24 -3.75
N GLU A 42 10.94 23.37 -4.87
CA GLU A 42 10.37 23.94 -6.10
C GLU A 42 9.23 23.07 -6.67
N PHE A 43 9.36 21.74 -6.58
CA PHE A 43 8.29 20.82 -6.95
C PHE A 43 7.05 20.99 -6.05
N MET A 44 7.23 21.09 -4.73
CA MET A 44 6.13 21.34 -3.81
C MET A 44 5.48 22.71 -4.08
N ALA A 45 6.28 23.71 -4.47
CA ALA A 45 5.81 25.04 -4.83
C ALA A 45 4.97 25.05 -6.11
N SER A 46 5.34 24.28 -7.14
CA SER A 46 4.53 24.16 -8.37
C SER A 46 3.17 23.50 -8.13
N HIS A 47 3.00 22.80 -7.00
CA HIS A 47 1.74 22.21 -6.54
C HIS A 47 1.04 23.04 -5.46
N ASN A 48 1.52 24.27 -5.21
CA ASN A 48 1.03 25.18 -4.16
C ASN A 48 1.13 24.64 -2.72
N ALA A 49 1.86 23.56 -2.50
CA ALA A 49 2.03 22.96 -1.18
C ALA A 49 3.07 23.69 -0.30
N MET A 50 3.94 24.47 -0.93
CA MET A 50 4.95 25.32 -0.29
C MET A 50 5.14 26.61 -1.10
N GLN A 51 5.85 27.60 -0.55
CA GLN A 51 6.38 28.69 -1.37
C GLN A 51 7.68 28.26 -2.08
N SER A 52 8.15 29.07 -3.04
CA SER A 52 9.42 28.80 -3.75
C SER A 52 10.60 28.67 -2.80
N PHE A 53 11.69 28.03 -3.23
CA PHE A 53 12.85 27.79 -2.37
C PHE A 53 13.42 29.10 -1.79
N LYS A 54 13.48 30.14 -2.61
CA LYS A 54 13.96 31.47 -2.18
C LYS A 54 13.09 32.10 -1.09
N GLN A 55 11.78 31.85 -1.11
CA GLN A 55 10.85 32.36 -0.10
C GLN A 55 10.89 31.51 1.17
N GLU A 56 11.07 30.19 1.05
CA GLU A 56 11.12 29.28 2.20
C GLU A 56 12.50 29.17 2.85
N GLU A 57 13.57 29.72 2.27
CA GLU A 57 14.96 29.48 2.67
C GLU A 57 15.20 29.55 4.20
N LYS A 58 14.58 30.53 4.87
CA LYS A 58 14.70 30.73 6.33
C LYS A 58 13.81 29.80 7.16
N ASN A 59 12.78 29.22 6.57
CA ASN A 59 11.82 28.31 7.19
C ASN A 59 12.15 26.84 6.96
N LEU A 60 13.08 26.50 6.06
CA LEU A 60 13.41 25.12 5.72
C LEU A 60 13.90 24.28 6.92
N SER A 61 14.41 24.92 7.98
CA SER A 61 14.78 24.27 9.24
C SER A 61 13.63 24.15 10.25
N LYS A 62 12.47 24.75 10.00
CA LYS A 62 11.30 24.70 10.89
C LYS A 62 10.80 23.27 10.96
N ASN A 63 10.45 22.81 12.16
CA ASN A 63 9.82 21.51 12.33
C ASN A 63 8.37 21.54 11.84
N VAL A 64 7.92 20.43 11.27
CA VAL A 64 6.58 20.30 10.68
C VAL A 64 5.59 19.72 11.70
N SER A 65 4.41 20.33 11.80
CA SER A 65 3.27 19.82 12.55
C SER A 65 2.44 18.82 11.72
N LYS A 66 1.61 18.01 12.39
CA LYS A 66 0.68 17.10 11.69
C LYS A 66 -0.23 17.88 10.72
N ALA A 67 -0.77 19.03 11.13
CA ALA A 67 -1.61 19.86 10.29
C ALA A 67 -0.89 20.34 9.01
N GLU A 68 0.37 20.77 9.13
CA GLU A 68 1.17 21.19 7.98
C GLU A 68 1.45 20.00 7.04
N LEU A 69 1.78 18.82 7.58
CA LEU A 69 1.93 17.59 6.77
C LEU A 69 0.63 17.25 6.04
N THR A 70 -0.49 17.17 6.76
CA THR A 70 -1.80 16.79 6.21
C THR A 70 -2.22 17.79 5.12
N HIS A 71 -1.98 19.08 5.31
CA HIS A 71 -2.26 20.10 4.30
C HIS A 71 -1.36 19.95 3.06
N MET A 72 -0.06 19.69 3.23
CA MET A 72 0.82 19.38 2.11
C MET A 72 0.32 18.16 1.33
N ILE A 73 -0.06 17.08 2.01
CA ILE A 73 -0.60 15.87 1.38
C ILE A 73 -1.89 16.19 0.60
N HIS A 74 -2.83 16.92 1.19
CA HIS A 74 -4.10 17.31 0.57
C HIS A 74 -3.95 18.14 -0.73
N LEU A 75 -2.86 18.90 -0.82
CA LEU A 75 -2.53 19.70 -2.00
C LEU A 75 -1.83 18.88 -3.09
N LEU A 76 -0.93 17.97 -2.71
CA LEU A 76 -0.21 17.11 -3.66
C LEU A 76 -1.03 15.94 -4.20
N PHE A 77 -1.80 15.28 -3.34
CA PHE A 77 -2.51 14.05 -3.62
C PHE A 77 -4.00 14.32 -3.51
N LYS A 78 -4.59 14.81 -4.62
CA LYS A 78 -5.99 15.22 -4.66
C LYS A 78 -6.96 14.04 -4.53
N GLU A 79 -6.45 12.83 -4.73
CA GLU A 79 -7.19 11.57 -4.67
C GLU A 79 -7.65 11.25 -3.25
N PHE A 80 -7.03 11.83 -2.22
CA PHE A 80 -7.52 11.72 -0.85
C PHE A 80 -8.74 12.60 -0.54
N ARG A 81 -9.30 13.34 -1.51
CA ARG A 81 -10.48 14.16 -1.25
C ARG A 81 -11.73 13.31 -1.28
N VAL A 82 -12.35 13.12 -0.11
CA VAL A 82 -13.64 12.41 0.00
C VAL A 82 -14.81 13.32 -0.38
N ASP A 83 -15.94 12.72 -0.76
CA ASP A 83 -17.17 13.47 -0.98
C ASP A 83 -17.56 14.25 0.29
N SER A 84 -18.02 15.48 0.09
CA SER A 84 -18.60 16.30 1.14
C SER A 84 -19.74 15.64 1.92
N SER A 85 -20.47 14.69 1.31
CA SER A 85 -21.53 13.92 1.94
C SER A 85 -21.02 12.76 2.80
N THR A 86 -19.74 12.37 2.69
CA THR A 86 -19.17 11.29 3.48
C THR A 86 -19.09 11.73 4.94
N ASN A 87 -19.85 11.05 5.80
CA ASN A 87 -19.87 11.33 7.23
C ASN A 87 -18.65 10.70 7.91
N VAL A 88 -17.52 11.41 7.91
CA VAL A 88 -16.29 11.00 8.61
C VAL A 88 -16.07 11.90 9.81
N GLU A 89 -16.09 11.31 11.00
CA GLU A 89 -15.64 12.00 12.20
C GLU A 89 -14.11 11.93 12.30
N ILE A 90 -13.47 13.07 12.60
CA ILE A 90 -12.05 13.13 12.93
C ILE A 90 -11.91 13.55 14.40
N PRO A 91 -11.92 12.59 15.34
CA PRO A 91 -11.74 12.88 16.75
C PRO A 91 -10.48 13.71 17.04
N GLY A 92 -10.59 14.69 17.92
CA GLY A 92 -9.49 15.61 18.26
C GLY A 92 -9.31 16.80 17.30
N VAL A 93 -10.04 16.84 16.19
CA VAL A 93 -10.10 18.01 15.29
C VAL A 93 -11.49 18.65 15.38
N PRO A 94 -11.62 19.86 15.95
CA PRO A 94 -12.94 20.49 16.07
C PRO A 94 -13.57 20.75 14.70
N ALA A 95 -14.87 20.45 14.52
CA ALA A 95 -15.57 20.65 13.24
C ALA A 95 -15.52 22.11 12.72
N LYS A 96 -15.39 23.09 13.62
CA LYS A 96 -15.23 24.52 13.27
C LYS A 96 -13.80 24.93 12.93
N SER A 97 -12.83 24.02 13.06
CA SER A 97 -11.42 24.28 12.74
C SER A 97 -11.23 24.39 11.23
N THR A 98 -10.35 25.28 10.80
CA THR A 98 -9.93 25.38 9.40
C THR A 98 -9.22 24.11 8.91
N TYR A 99 -8.66 23.30 9.82
CA TYR A 99 -8.03 22.03 9.48
C TYR A 99 -9.03 20.87 9.30
N TYR A 100 -10.24 20.98 9.85
CA TYR A 100 -11.20 19.88 9.82
C TYR A 100 -11.49 19.34 8.41
N PRO A 101 -11.83 20.16 7.40
CA PRO A 101 -12.09 19.63 6.06
C PRO A 101 -10.86 18.92 5.46
N ILE A 102 -9.65 19.44 5.73
CA ILE A 102 -8.39 18.86 5.22
C ILE A 102 -8.12 17.50 5.86
N PHE A 103 -8.31 17.38 7.18
CA PHE A 103 -8.15 16.11 7.88
C PHE A 103 -9.24 15.11 7.49
N ARG A 104 -10.49 15.57 7.38
CA ARG A 104 -11.61 14.74 6.94
C ARG A 104 -11.33 14.14 5.57
N ASP A 105 -10.85 14.94 4.64
CA ASP A 105 -10.44 14.47 3.32
C ASP A 105 -9.33 13.42 3.47
N VAL A 106 -8.15 13.84 3.95
CA VAL A 106 -6.95 12.99 3.93
C VAL A 106 -7.09 11.68 4.70
N TYR A 107 -7.72 11.72 5.88
CA TYR A 107 -7.86 10.52 6.69
C TYR A 107 -9.16 9.76 6.39
N GLY A 108 -10.23 10.45 6.00
CA GLY A 108 -11.48 9.81 5.61
C GLY A 108 -11.40 8.99 4.33
N SER A 109 -10.39 9.24 3.49
CA SER A 109 -10.12 8.43 2.30
C SER A 109 -9.45 7.10 2.60
N ILE A 110 -9.06 6.82 3.85
CA ILE A 110 -8.47 5.53 4.22
C ILE A 110 -9.59 4.48 4.25
N PRO A 111 -9.59 3.47 3.35
CA PRO A 111 -10.76 2.62 3.13
C PRO A 111 -11.08 1.68 4.29
N SER A 112 -10.07 1.29 5.07
CA SER A 112 -10.19 0.51 6.30
C SER A 112 -10.70 1.31 7.52
N ASN A 113 -11.49 2.37 7.33
CA ASN A 113 -12.13 3.13 8.41
C ASN A 113 -13.06 2.22 9.26
N PRO A 114 -12.93 2.18 10.60
CA PRO A 114 -12.11 3.06 11.46
C PRO A 114 -10.69 2.57 11.74
N SER A 115 -10.34 1.31 11.46
CA SER A 115 -9.01 0.74 11.72
C SER A 115 -7.86 1.55 11.11
N GLY A 116 -8.00 2.01 9.86
CA GLY A 116 -7.03 2.86 9.20
C GLY A 116 -6.91 4.26 9.81
N LEU A 117 -8.03 4.84 10.28
CA LEU A 117 -8.03 6.11 11.02
C LEU A 117 -7.30 5.99 12.36
N ILE A 118 -7.42 4.85 13.04
CA ILE A 118 -6.78 4.60 14.33
C ILE A 118 -5.26 4.57 14.18
N ALA A 119 -4.74 3.94 13.12
CA ALA A 119 -3.29 3.74 12.94
C ALA A 119 -2.49 5.05 12.84
N ALA A 120 -3.06 6.10 12.23
CA ALA A 120 -2.43 7.42 12.11
C ALA A 120 -2.77 8.38 13.26
N ALA A 121 -3.58 7.97 14.23
CA ALA A 121 -4.01 8.81 15.34
C ALA A 121 -2.89 9.02 16.38
N ASP A 122 -2.90 10.18 17.06
CA ASP A 122 -1.85 10.56 18.01
C ASP A 122 -2.01 9.95 19.39
N THR A 123 -3.24 9.60 19.75
CA THR A 123 -3.57 8.93 21.00
C THR A 123 -4.61 7.89 20.69
N ILE A 124 -4.34 6.64 21.09
CA ILE A 124 -5.19 5.49 20.82
C ILE A 124 -5.52 4.83 22.15
N ASN A 125 -6.78 4.56 22.39
CA ASN A 125 -7.27 3.67 23.42
C ASN A 125 -7.97 2.51 22.70
N TYR A 126 -7.18 1.49 22.42
CA TYR A 126 -7.59 0.35 21.61
C TYR A 126 -8.76 -0.42 22.24
N HIS A 127 -8.76 -0.61 23.57
CA HIS A 127 -9.82 -1.34 24.27
C HIS A 127 -11.20 -0.68 24.17
N ASN A 128 -11.22 0.65 24.06
CA ASN A 128 -12.46 1.41 23.90
C ASN A 128 -12.67 1.86 22.46
N GLU A 129 -11.81 1.42 21.52
CA GLU A 129 -11.81 1.82 20.11
C GLU A 129 -11.86 3.34 19.90
N THR A 130 -11.28 4.10 20.84
CA THR A 130 -11.27 5.56 20.78
C THR A 130 -9.89 6.04 20.40
N PHE A 131 -9.84 7.09 19.60
CA PHE A 131 -8.59 7.69 19.14
C PHE A 131 -8.76 9.20 19.02
N THR A 132 -7.65 9.93 18.96
CA THR A 132 -7.68 11.38 18.68
C THR A 132 -6.47 11.81 17.87
N TYR A 133 -6.70 12.78 16.98
CA TYR A 133 -5.68 13.51 16.24
C TYR A 133 -5.30 14.78 16.98
N GLN A 134 -4.03 15.16 16.87
CA GLN A 134 -3.49 16.41 17.42
C GLN A 134 -2.87 17.25 16.29
N PRO A 135 -3.65 18.13 15.63
CA PRO A 135 -3.16 18.90 14.48
C PRO A 135 -1.85 19.65 14.73
N ASN A 136 -1.67 20.21 15.93
CA ASN A 136 -0.50 21.01 16.26
C ASN A 136 0.72 20.18 16.73
N LYS A 137 0.63 18.84 16.78
CA LYS A 137 1.75 18.00 17.22
C LYS A 137 2.91 18.11 16.24
N VAL A 138 4.09 18.47 16.75
CA VAL A 138 5.33 18.49 15.97
C VAL A 138 5.81 17.06 15.75
N LEU A 139 5.90 16.66 14.49
CA LEU A 139 6.18 15.29 14.09
C LEU A 139 7.64 14.92 14.33
N SER A 140 7.83 13.73 14.89
CA SER A 140 9.10 13.01 14.81
C SER A 140 9.24 12.25 13.49
N ARG A 141 10.44 11.72 13.22
CA ARG A 141 10.68 10.84 12.07
C ARG A 141 9.80 9.59 12.12
N TRP A 142 9.56 9.04 13.32
CA TRP A 142 8.65 7.91 13.50
C TRP A 142 7.19 8.29 13.28
N ASP A 143 6.74 9.44 13.81
CA ASP A 143 5.38 9.93 13.56
C ASP A 143 5.13 10.10 12.06
N LEU A 144 6.08 10.70 11.34
CA LEU A 144 6.01 10.89 9.89
C LEU A 144 5.97 9.54 9.16
N LEU A 145 6.86 8.61 9.51
CA LEU A 145 6.96 7.28 8.88
C LEU A 145 5.62 6.53 8.94
N ILE A 146 5.07 6.38 10.15
CA ILE A 146 3.83 5.63 10.34
C ILE A 146 2.64 6.34 9.69
N THR A 147 2.55 7.67 9.83
CA THR A 147 1.47 8.45 9.19
C THR A 147 1.50 8.28 7.67
N LEU A 148 2.69 8.33 7.05
CA LEU A 148 2.82 8.14 5.62
C LEU A 148 2.55 6.70 5.21
N ASN A 149 2.97 5.70 5.99
CA ASN A 149 2.65 4.30 5.69
C ASN A 149 1.14 4.03 5.73
N THR A 150 0.42 4.64 6.68
CA THR A 150 -1.04 4.52 6.73
C THR A 150 -1.72 5.15 5.52
N LEU A 151 -1.20 6.27 5.00
CA LEU A 151 -1.78 6.96 3.84
C LEU A 151 -1.35 6.36 2.50
N PHE A 152 -0.18 5.72 2.47
CA PHE A 152 0.44 5.14 1.28
C PHE A 152 0.86 3.68 1.57
N PRO A 153 -0.11 2.78 1.83
CA PRO A 153 0.16 1.42 2.31
C PRO A 153 1.01 0.58 1.34
N ASP A 154 0.91 0.81 0.03
CA ASP A 154 1.67 0.09 -1.00
C ASP A 154 3.19 0.17 -0.79
N ILE A 155 3.68 1.28 -0.20
CA ILE A 155 5.09 1.44 0.14
C ILE A 155 5.49 0.41 1.21
N GLY A 156 4.62 0.17 2.20
CA GLY A 156 4.81 -0.89 3.20
C GLY A 156 4.65 -2.28 2.57
N HIS A 157 3.61 -2.49 1.76
CA HIS A 157 3.35 -3.78 1.09
C HIS A 157 4.45 -4.22 0.12
N SER A 158 5.34 -3.29 -0.28
CA SER A 158 6.55 -3.63 -1.07
C SER A 158 7.48 -4.65 -0.40
N VAL A 159 7.25 -5.00 0.87
CA VAL A 159 7.98 -6.04 1.59
C VAL A 159 7.13 -7.26 1.99
N ASP A 160 5.91 -7.42 1.49
CA ASP A 160 5.00 -8.50 1.90
C ASP A 160 5.52 -9.91 1.54
N GLU A 161 6.23 -10.02 0.42
CA GLU A 161 6.87 -11.28 0.01
C GLU A 161 8.10 -11.65 0.86
N MET A 162 8.52 -10.78 1.77
CA MET A 162 9.69 -11.00 2.61
C MET A 162 9.39 -12.00 3.72
N SER A 163 10.20 -13.07 3.78
CA SER A 163 10.11 -14.02 4.89
C SER A 163 10.34 -13.33 6.24
N GLU A 164 9.67 -13.80 7.31
CA GLU A 164 9.81 -13.23 8.65
C GLU A 164 11.29 -13.18 9.09
N LYS A 165 12.04 -14.27 8.89
CA LYS A 165 13.47 -14.35 9.21
C LYS A 165 14.30 -13.27 8.51
N GLU A 166 14.02 -13.03 7.22
CA GLU A 166 14.70 -11.96 6.48
C GLU A 166 14.35 -10.59 7.05
N ALA A 167 13.07 -10.34 7.30
CA ALA A 167 12.60 -9.06 7.84
C ALA A 167 13.22 -8.77 9.21
N LEU A 168 13.25 -9.75 10.11
CA LEU A 168 13.87 -9.61 11.42
C LEU A 168 15.39 -9.35 11.32
N THR A 169 16.06 -9.98 10.37
CA THR A 169 17.48 -9.73 10.09
C THR A 169 17.70 -8.29 9.60
N LYS A 170 16.84 -7.79 8.70
CA LYS A 170 16.90 -6.41 8.22
C LYS A 170 16.61 -5.40 9.33
N LEU A 171 15.64 -5.67 10.21
CA LEU A 171 15.34 -4.85 11.39
C LEU A 171 16.52 -4.74 12.38
N GLN A 172 17.47 -5.69 12.38
CA GLN A 172 18.68 -5.58 13.20
C GLN A 172 19.66 -4.49 12.72
N LYS A 173 19.56 -4.03 11.47
CA LYS A 173 20.42 -2.98 10.93
C LYS A 173 20.10 -1.59 11.50
N PHE A 174 18.89 -1.41 12.03
CA PHE A 174 18.45 -0.19 12.70
C PHE A 174 18.82 -0.25 14.19
N LYS A 175 19.91 0.42 14.54
CA LYS A 175 20.58 0.28 15.86
C LYS A 175 19.87 1.00 16.99
N ASP A 176 19.06 2.00 16.66
CA ASP A 176 18.44 2.93 17.60
C ASP A 176 16.91 2.82 17.63
N ILE A 177 16.38 1.69 17.14
CA ILE A 177 14.98 1.33 17.35
C ILE A 177 14.91 0.32 18.51
N PRO A 178 14.37 0.74 19.67
CA PRO A 178 14.12 -0.13 20.82
C PRO A 178 13.36 -1.41 20.46
N LYS A 179 13.74 -2.51 21.13
CA LYS A 179 13.12 -3.83 21.02
C LYS A 179 12.82 -4.34 22.41
N ARG A 180 11.61 -4.83 22.62
CA ARG A 180 11.17 -5.41 23.88
C ARG A 180 10.75 -6.85 23.66
N TYR A 181 11.23 -7.74 24.50
CA TYR A 181 10.94 -9.17 24.41
C TYR A 181 10.02 -9.59 25.54
N PHE A 182 9.00 -10.36 25.18
CA PHE A 182 7.96 -10.87 26.05
C PHE A 182 7.98 -12.40 26.04
N ASN A 183 7.60 -13.02 27.15
CA ASN A 183 7.56 -14.48 27.26
C ASN A 183 6.19 -15.05 26.84
N SER A 184 5.17 -14.22 26.72
CA SER A 184 3.83 -14.59 26.27
C SER A 184 3.05 -13.39 25.75
N TYR A 185 2.01 -13.64 24.95
CA TYR A 185 1.06 -12.62 24.50
C TYR A 185 0.39 -11.89 25.68
N ASP A 186 -0.01 -12.59 26.75
CA ASP A 186 -0.59 -11.96 27.95
C ASP A 186 0.28 -10.86 28.57
N THR A 187 1.61 -11.03 28.52
CA THR A 187 2.55 -10.00 29.02
C THR A 187 2.77 -8.88 28.01
N TYR A 188 2.66 -9.20 26.72
CA TYR A 188 2.73 -8.24 25.64
C TYR A 188 1.52 -7.31 25.66
N GLU A 189 0.30 -7.83 25.74
CA GLU A 189 -0.93 -7.02 25.68
C GLU A 189 -1.07 -6.01 26.82
N LYS A 190 -0.46 -6.31 27.98
CA LYS A 190 -0.41 -5.39 29.15
C LYS A 190 0.63 -4.28 28.99
N TRP A 191 1.46 -4.32 27.96
CA TRP A 191 2.46 -3.30 27.70
C TRP A 191 1.82 -2.06 27.11
N LYS A 192 2.15 -0.89 27.67
CA LYS A 192 1.61 0.41 27.26
C LYS A 192 1.74 0.75 25.76
N TYR A 193 2.60 0.07 25.01
CA TYR A 193 2.80 0.32 23.57
C TYR A 193 2.37 -0.84 22.67
N ALA A 194 1.74 -1.89 23.22
CA ALA A 194 1.23 -3.02 22.44
C ALA A 194 0.30 -2.54 21.31
N TYR A 195 -0.55 -1.55 21.63
CA TYR A 195 -1.53 -0.99 20.69
C TYR A 195 -1.20 0.45 20.26
N GLN A 196 0.09 0.79 20.16
CA GLN A 196 0.53 2.15 19.83
C GLN A 196 1.51 2.12 18.64
N PRO A 197 1.03 2.16 17.38
CA PRO A 197 1.89 2.15 16.20
C PRO A 197 2.87 3.34 16.16
N LEU A 198 2.45 4.51 16.66
CA LEU A 198 3.32 5.70 16.79
C LEU A 198 4.39 5.60 17.88
N ALA A 199 4.45 4.52 18.67
CA ALA A 199 5.55 4.29 19.60
C ALA A 199 6.74 3.64 18.85
N PRO A 200 7.94 4.25 18.87
CA PRO A 200 9.12 3.72 18.17
C PRO A 200 9.80 2.58 18.92
N GLU A 201 9.04 1.56 19.30
CA GLU A 201 9.53 0.36 19.98
C GLU A 201 8.78 -0.84 19.43
N PHE A 202 9.54 -1.87 19.03
CA PHE A 202 8.98 -3.15 18.60
C PHE A 202 8.82 -4.09 19.78
N GLY A 203 7.67 -4.75 19.87
CA GLY A 203 7.51 -5.89 20.75
C GLY A 203 7.77 -7.20 20.01
N PHE A 204 8.37 -8.15 20.73
CA PHE A 204 8.71 -9.49 20.25
C PHE A 204 8.22 -10.54 21.24
N ILE A 205 7.59 -11.61 20.76
CA ILE A 205 7.32 -12.80 21.55
C ILE A 205 8.48 -13.77 21.40
N LYS A 206 9.03 -14.22 22.53
CA LYS A 206 10.05 -15.27 22.53
C LYS A 206 9.42 -16.62 22.23
N SER A 207 9.98 -17.34 21.25
CA SER A 207 9.69 -18.75 21.04
C SER A 207 10.95 -19.60 21.20
N LYS A 208 10.79 -20.93 21.24
CA LYS A 208 11.90 -21.88 21.36
C LYS A 208 12.83 -21.87 20.14
N ASN A 209 12.29 -21.56 18.96
CA ASN A 209 13.01 -21.68 17.70
C ASN A 209 13.45 -20.31 17.18
N ASP A 210 12.53 -19.33 17.11
CA ASP A 210 12.81 -17.96 16.68
C ASP A 210 11.89 -16.95 17.38
N ASN A 211 12.34 -15.72 17.59
CA ASN A 211 11.44 -14.67 18.11
C ASN A 211 10.53 -14.18 16.98
N HIS A 212 9.29 -13.85 17.30
CA HIS A 212 8.31 -13.32 16.35
C HIS A 212 7.84 -11.93 16.77
N LEU A 213 7.32 -11.13 15.83
CA LEU A 213 6.71 -9.84 16.17
C LEU A 213 5.46 -10.02 17.05
N GLY A 214 5.22 -9.06 17.93
CA GLY A 214 4.24 -9.18 19.01
C GLY A 214 2.79 -9.09 18.60
N SER A 215 2.48 -8.38 17.51
CA SER A 215 1.14 -8.21 16.97
C SER A 215 1.18 -7.68 15.54
N ASP A 216 0.02 -7.62 14.89
CA ASP A 216 -0.18 -6.98 13.60
C ASP A 216 0.29 -5.52 13.59
N LEU A 217 0.19 -4.81 14.72
CA LEU A 217 0.68 -3.44 14.81
C LEU A 217 2.22 -3.37 14.82
N ASP A 218 2.90 -4.39 15.33
CA ASP A 218 4.36 -4.51 15.16
C ASP A 218 4.72 -4.91 13.72
N TYR A 219 3.87 -5.66 13.01
CA TYR A 219 4.02 -5.88 11.57
C TYR A 219 3.86 -4.59 10.76
N VAL A 220 2.86 -3.75 11.05
CA VAL A 220 2.71 -2.42 10.42
C VAL A 220 3.96 -1.56 10.62
N LYS A 221 4.55 -1.54 11.83
CA LYS A 221 5.81 -0.81 12.09
C LYS A 221 6.97 -1.38 11.26
N ARG A 222 7.04 -2.72 11.10
CA ARG A 222 8.07 -3.40 10.30
C ARG A 222 7.94 -2.96 8.84
N ASP A 223 6.74 -3.03 8.28
CA ASP A 223 6.48 -2.75 6.87
C ASP A 223 6.74 -1.30 6.55
N ALA A 224 6.29 -0.39 7.42
CA ALA A 224 6.63 1.01 7.32
C ALA A 224 8.15 1.22 7.29
N LEU A 225 8.88 0.71 8.29
CA LEU A 225 10.31 0.95 8.41
C LEU A 225 11.12 0.32 7.27
N LEU A 226 10.82 -0.92 6.90
CA LEU A 226 11.54 -1.66 5.87
C LEU A 226 11.17 -1.17 4.47
N GLY A 227 9.88 -1.01 4.16
CA GLY A 227 9.39 -0.53 2.87
C GLY A 227 9.92 0.85 2.53
N PHE A 228 9.75 1.82 3.44
CA PHE A 228 10.26 3.19 3.22
C PHE A 228 11.79 3.25 3.12
N SER A 229 12.52 2.38 3.82
CA SER A 229 13.97 2.33 3.72
C SER A 229 14.42 1.66 2.42
N GLN A 230 13.79 0.56 2.02
CA GLN A 230 14.11 -0.17 0.79
C GLN A 230 13.87 0.70 -0.45
N LEU A 231 12.80 1.48 -0.45
CA LEU A 231 12.45 2.42 -1.53
C LEU A 231 13.17 3.77 -1.43
N GLY A 232 14.03 3.96 -0.42
CA GLY A 232 14.85 5.17 -0.26
C GLY A 232 14.06 6.43 0.12
N MET A 233 12.83 6.27 0.60
CA MET A 233 11.97 7.37 1.08
C MET A 233 12.55 7.94 2.38
N MET A 234 12.79 7.07 3.36
CA MET A 234 13.31 7.42 4.68
C MET A 234 14.36 6.39 5.10
N ASN A 235 15.63 6.80 5.16
CA ASN A 235 16.74 5.90 5.49
C ASN A 235 17.35 6.20 6.85
N SER A 236 17.98 5.17 7.43
CA SER A 236 18.99 5.37 8.47
C SER A 236 20.24 6.02 7.88
N ASN A 237 21.04 6.65 8.73
CA ASN A 237 22.36 7.14 8.30
C ASN A 237 23.31 5.96 8.00
N SER A 238 24.49 6.27 7.46
CA SER A 238 25.51 5.25 7.14
C SER A 238 25.99 4.43 8.34
N LYS A 239 25.69 4.85 9.58
CA LYS A 239 26.01 4.12 10.81
C LYS A 239 24.88 3.22 11.31
N GLY A 240 23.72 3.22 10.64
CA GLY A 240 22.53 2.44 10.99
C GLY A 240 21.59 3.10 12.01
N TYR A 241 21.66 4.43 12.18
CA TYR A 241 20.77 5.18 13.07
C TYR A 241 19.64 5.85 12.29
N PHE A 242 18.39 5.57 12.64
CA PHE A 242 17.19 6.14 12.04
C PHE A 242 16.72 7.43 12.69
N TYR A 243 17.04 7.62 13.97
CA TYR A 243 16.63 8.73 14.83
C TYR A 243 15.11 8.87 14.96
N PRO A 244 14.39 7.85 15.47
CA PRO A 244 12.93 7.82 15.44
C PRO A 244 12.28 9.04 16.12
N ASN A 245 12.89 9.55 17.19
CA ASN A 245 12.37 10.70 17.95
C ASN A 245 12.81 12.07 17.42
N GLN A 246 13.72 12.13 16.45
CA GLN A 246 14.18 13.40 15.87
C GLN A 246 13.02 14.09 15.16
N LYS A 247 12.87 15.40 15.38
CA LYS A 247 11.83 16.19 14.70
C LYS A 247 12.18 16.38 13.23
N VAL A 248 11.16 16.29 12.37
CA VAL A 248 11.32 16.43 10.93
C VAL A 248 11.17 17.89 10.52
N THR A 249 12.12 18.34 9.72
CA THR A 249 12.15 19.71 9.19
C THR A 249 11.34 19.83 7.90
N LEU A 250 10.94 21.04 7.55
CA LEU A 250 10.22 21.35 6.32
C LEU A 250 10.98 20.88 5.06
N ALA A 251 12.30 21.06 5.03
CA ALA A 251 13.13 20.55 3.94
C ALA A 251 13.08 19.01 3.82
N GLU A 252 13.17 18.29 4.94
CA GLU A 252 13.10 16.82 4.94
C GLU A 252 11.72 16.34 4.48
N THR A 253 10.64 16.94 5.00
CA THR A 253 9.27 16.61 4.60
C THR A 253 9.05 16.84 3.10
N ALA A 254 9.52 17.96 2.54
CA ALA A 254 9.43 18.25 1.10
C ALA A 254 10.13 17.17 0.26
N VAL A 255 11.33 16.74 0.68
CA VAL A 255 12.07 15.69 -0.03
C VAL A 255 11.36 14.34 0.06
N ILE A 256 10.81 13.97 1.22
CA ILE A 256 10.10 12.70 1.40
C ILE A 256 8.83 12.67 0.54
N LEU A 257 8.00 13.71 0.60
CA LEU A 257 6.76 13.79 -0.19
C LEU A 257 7.03 13.79 -1.69
N HIS A 258 8.06 14.49 -2.17
CA HIS A 258 8.45 14.47 -3.58
C HIS A 258 8.91 13.07 -4.03
N ARG A 259 9.62 12.31 -3.18
CA ARG A 259 9.99 10.93 -3.50
C ARG A 259 8.79 10.01 -3.58
N ILE A 260 7.84 10.14 -2.65
CA ILE A 260 6.57 9.38 -2.67
C ILE A 260 5.79 9.71 -3.94
N TYR A 261 5.66 10.99 -4.30
CA TYR A 261 4.99 11.40 -5.53
C TYR A 261 5.63 10.78 -6.78
N LYS A 262 6.96 10.72 -6.83
CA LYS A 262 7.70 10.06 -7.92
C LYS A 262 7.54 8.55 -7.95
N TYR A 263 7.39 7.90 -6.80
CA TYR A 263 7.15 6.47 -6.73
C TYR A 263 5.85 6.08 -7.45
N TYR A 264 4.81 6.91 -7.33
CA TYR A 264 3.55 6.76 -8.06
C TYR A 264 3.57 7.35 -9.48
N GLY A 265 4.72 7.32 -10.16
CA GLY A 265 4.84 7.73 -11.57
C GLY A 265 4.65 9.23 -11.85
N GLY A 266 4.51 10.06 -10.82
CA GLY A 266 4.31 11.50 -10.98
C GLY A 266 2.92 11.91 -11.46
N THR A 267 1.94 11.01 -11.42
CA THR A 267 0.55 11.26 -11.86
C THR A 267 -0.43 11.44 -10.71
N GLY A 268 0.02 11.32 -9.46
CA GLY A 268 -0.83 11.28 -8.27
C GLY A 268 -0.91 9.88 -7.65
N TYR A 269 -1.56 9.75 -6.49
CA TYR A 269 -1.71 8.47 -5.80
C TYR A 269 -3.00 7.79 -6.24
N LYS A 270 -2.92 6.60 -6.85
CA LYS A 270 -4.08 5.72 -7.05
C LYS A 270 -4.08 4.68 -5.93
N TYR A 271 -5.05 4.76 -5.03
CA TYR A 271 -5.21 3.78 -3.96
C TYR A 271 -5.34 2.36 -4.54
N GLN A 272 -4.49 1.45 -4.07
CA GLN A 272 -4.60 0.02 -4.37
C GLN A 272 -5.26 -0.66 -3.18
N PRO A 273 -6.52 -1.10 -3.29
CA PRO A 273 -7.18 -1.80 -2.20
C PRO A 273 -6.47 -3.12 -1.86
N SER A 274 -6.34 -3.35 -0.56
CA SER A 274 -5.74 -4.56 -0.02
C SER A 274 -6.61 -5.78 -0.31
N LYS A 275 -6.04 -6.98 -0.18
CA LYS A 275 -6.75 -8.26 -0.34
C LYS A 275 -8.05 -8.30 0.49
N ASP A 276 -7.95 -7.91 1.76
CA ASP A 276 -9.06 -7.99 2.71
C ASP A 276 -10.15 -6.93 2.48
N GLU A 277 -9.81 -5.83 1.80
CA GLU A 277 -10.77 -4.78 1.44
C GLU A 277 -11.55 -5.12 0.16
N LEU A 278 -10.91 -5.83 -0.77
CA LEU A 278 -11.55 -6.24 -2.01
C LEU A 278 -12.51 -7.40 -1.78
N ILE A 279 -12.01 -8.47 -1.15
CA ILE A 279 -12.78 -9.68 -0.92
C ILE A 279 -12.34 -10.28 0.41
N PRO A 280 -13.12 -10.07 1.49
CA PRO A 280 -12.83 -10.66 2.78
C PRO A 280 -12.68 -12.19 2.65
N ASN A 281 -11.49 -12.70 2.96
CA ASN A 281 -11.10 -14.12 2.81
C ASN A 281 -10.96 -14.66 1.37
N GLY A 282 -11.07 -13.81 0.34
CA GLY A 282 -10.90 -14.22 -1.07
C GLY A 282 -9.44 -14.32 -1.50
N THR A 283 -9.18 -14.34 -2.81
CA THR A 283 -7.82 -14.27 -3.39
C THR A 283 -7.62 -12.99 -4.19
N LEU A 284 -6.42 -12.38 -4.09
CA LEU A 284 -6.03 -11.26 -4.95
C LEU A 284 -5.17 -11.79 -6.10
N THR A 285 -5.53 -11.47 -7.34
CA THR A 285 -4.75 -11.85 -8.52
C THR A 285 -4.58 -10.67 -9.47
N TYR A 286 -3.57 -10.74 -10.33
CA TYR A 286 -3.15 -9.61 -11.16
C TYR A 286 -3.30 -9.92 -12.64
N PHE A 287 -3.76 -8.91 -13.35
CA PHE A 287 -3.94 -8.88 -14.78
C PHE A 287 -3.02 -7.81 -15.38
N TYR A 288 -2.20 -8.23 -16.34
CA TYR A 288 -1.18 -7.40 -16.98
C TYR A 288 -1.43 -7.29 -18.48
N LYS A 289 -0.97 -6.18 -19.05
CA LYS A 289 -1.10 -5.87 -20.47
C LYS A 289 -0.29 -6.82 -21.34
N ASN A 290 -0.86 -7.23 -22.47
CA ASN A 290 -0.32 -8.21 -23.41
C ASN A 290 0.00 -9.57 -22.80
N GLN A 291 -0.64 -9.94 -21.68
CA GLN A 291 -0.52 -11.26 -21.09
C GLN A 291 -1.79 -12.08 -21.31
N VAL A 292 -1.59 -13.37 -21.51
CA VAL A 292 -2.62 -14.39 -21.51
C VAL A 292 -2.39 -15.22 -20.26
N SER A 293 -3.41 -15.36 -19.43
CA SER A 293 -3.30 -15.99 -18.12
C SER A 293 -4.39 -17.02 -17.91
N GLY A 294 -4.03 -18.06 -17.17
CA GLY A 294 -4.93 -19.09 -16.66
C GLY A 294 -4.85 -19.11 -15.15
N LEU A 295 -5.98 -19.33 -14.49
CA LEU A 295 -6.08 -19.36 -13.04
C LEU A 295 -7.05 -20.44 -12.62
N GLY A 296 -6.56 -21.43 -11.88
CA GLY A 296 -7.40 -22.44 -11.25
C GLY A 296 -7.75 -22.02 -9.83
N MET A 297 -9.02 -21.71 -9.57
CA MET A 297 -9.53 -21.48 -8.21
C MET A 297 -11.05 -21.62 -8.12
N THR A 298 -11.53 -21.93 -6.92
CA THR A 298 -12.96 -22.03 -6.59
C THR A 298 -13.46 -20.92 -5.67
N ASP A 299 -12.53 -20.17 -5.05
CA ASP A 299 -12.86 -19.10 -4.11
C ASP A 299 -13.22 -17.80 -4.84
N ASP A 300 -13.85 -16.89 -4.10
CA ASP A 300 -14.04 -15.51 -4.53
C ASP A 300 -12.67 -14.85 -4.73
N PHE A 301 -12.50 -14.07 -5.81
CA PHE A 301 -11.22 -13.42 -6.09
C PHE A 301 -11.36 -12.08 -6.79
N ALA A 302 -10.38 -11.19 -6.56
CA ALA A 302 -10.32 -9.90 -7.19
C ALA A 302 -9.20 -9.89 -8.22
N LEU A 303 -9.53 -9.46 -9.45
CA LEU A 303 -8.59 -9.28 -10.54
C LEU A 303 -8.18 -7.81 -10.62
N VAL A 304 -6.92 -7.52 -10.29
CA VAL A 304 -6.35 -6.18 -10.34
C VAL A 304 -5.84 -5.87 -11.74
N ASN A 305 -6.32 -4.78 -12.32
CA ASN A 305 -5.90 -4.27 -13.62
C ASN A 305 -4.65 -3.38 -13.47
N ALA A 306 -3.50 -4.02 -13.32
CA ALA A 306 -2.25 -3.35 -12.96
C ALA A 306 -1.77 -2.33 -14.01
N ASP A 307 -2.14 -2.53 -15.28
CA ASP A 307 -1.66 -1.74 -16.42
C ASP A 307 -2.75 -0.82 -17.03
N ASP A 308 -3.84 -0.56 -16.30
CA ASP A 308 -4.98 0.27 -16.75
C ASP A 308 -5.53 -0.18 -18.13
N SER A 309 -5.59 -1.49 -18.38
CA SER A 309 -6.12 -2.07 -19.62
C SER A 309 -7.62 -1.73 -19.78
N PRO A 310 -8.09 -1.33 -20.98
CA PRO A 310 -9.45 -0.84 -21.14
C PRO A 310 -10.51 -1.95 -21.09
N VAL A 311 -10.13 -3.20 -21.35
CA VAL A 311 -11.03 -4.35 -21.47
C VAL A 311 -10.38 -5.61 -20.89
N LEU A 312 -11.23 -6.52 -20.45
CA LEU A 312 -10.93 -7.89 -20.06
C LEU A 312 -11.63 -8.84 -21.02
N TYR A 313 -10.88 -9.73 -21.64
CA TYR A 313 -11.44 -10.91 -22.31
C TYR A 313 -11.43 -12.04 -21.30
N LEU A 314 -12.59 -12.64 -21.04
CA LEU A 314 -12.77 -13.65 -20.01
C LEU A 314 -13.49 -14.89 -20.57
N ALA A 315 -12.95 -16.06 -20.28
CA ALA A 315 -13.64 -17.33 -20.42
C ALA A 315 -13.38 -18.20 -19.18
N ILE A 316 -14.22 -19.20 -18.96
CA ILE A 316 -14.04 -20.18 -17.88
C ILE A 316 -14.19 -21.61 -18.41
N LYS A 317 -13.61 -22.57 -17.71
CA LYS A 317 -13.81 -24.01 -17.90
C LYS A 317 -14.09 -24.62 -16.54
N ALA A 318 -15.10 -25.47 -16.44
CA ALA A 318 -15.45 -26.18 -15.21
C ALA A 318 -16.08 -27.53 -15.54
N THR A 319 -16.03 -28.47 -14.61
CA THR A 319 -16.71 -29.78 -14.74
C THR A 319 -18.22 -29.65 -14.53
N GLU A 320 -18.66 -28.63 -13.76
CA GLU A 320 -20.07 -28.30 -13.54
C GLU A 320 -20.39 -26.85 -13.96
N PRO A 321 -21.64 -26.54 -14.34
CA PRO A 321 -22.03 -25.17 -14.70
C PRO A 321 -21.90 -24.18 -13.52
N VAL A 322 -21.00 -23.21 -13.69
CA VAL A 322 -20.76 -22.10 -12.75
C VAL A 322 -21.11 -20.77 -13.41
N ASP A 323 -22.08 -20.07 -12.82
CA ASP A 323 -22.37 -18.68 -13.18
C ASP A 323 -21.37 -17.75 -12.50
N LEU A 324 -21.09 -16.61 -13.11
CA LEU A 324 -20.10 -15.68 -12.57
C LEU A 324 -20.72 -14.31 -12.36
N LYS A 325 -20.83 -13.90 -11.10
CA LYS A 325 -21.16 -12.50 -10.77
C LYS A 325 -19.85 -11.72 -10.70
N ILE A 326 -19.78 -10.63 -11.47
CA ILE A 326 -18.63 -9.75 -11.55
C ILE A 326 -19.05 -8.37 -11.07
N THR A 327 -18.33 -7.79 -10.10
CA THR A 327 -18.54 -6.42 -9.64
C THR A 327 -17.41 -5.51 -10.15
N LEU A 328 -17.78 -4.40 -10.79
CA LEU A 328 -16.89 -3.37 -11.33
C LEU A 328 -17.44 -2.01 -10.92
N ASN A 329 -16.62 -1.16 -10.29
CA ASN A 329 -17.04 0.18 -9.81
C ASN A 329 -18.34 0.15 -8.96
N GLY A 330 -18.55 -0.91 -8.18
CA GLY A 330 -19.76 -1.10 -7.35
C GLY A 330 -21.01 -1.57 -8.11
N GLU A 331 -20.95 -1.74 -9.43
CA GLU A 331 -22.01 -2.33 -10.24
C GLU A 331 -21.74 -3.82 -10.48
N SER A 332 -22.74 -4.67 -10.26
CA SER A 332 -22.62 -6.11 -10.48
C SER A 332 -23.34 -6.58 -11.74
N ILE A 333 -22.69 -7.44 -12.52
CA ILE A 333 -23.27 -8.13 -13.68
C ILE A 333 -23.05 -9.64 -13.50
N THR A 334 -24.11 -10.42 -13.72
CA THR A 334 -24.02 -11.89 -13.71
C THR A 334 -23.97 -12.43 -15.14
N TYR A 335 -22.96 -13.26 -15.41
CA TYR A 335 -22.78 -13.94 -16.68
C TYR A 335 -23.11 -15.43 -16.52
N PRO A 336 -23.95 -16.00 -17.39
CA PRO A 336 -24.26 -17.42 -17.34
C PRO A 336 -23.09 -18.27 -17.86
N TYR A 337 -22.91 -19.45 -17.28
CA TYR A 337 -21.87 -20.43 -17.66
C TYR A 337 -21.74 -20.64 -19.19
N GLU A 338 -22.85 -20.80 -19.91
CA GLU A 338 -22.85 -21.06 -21.36
C GLU A 338 -22.22 -19.94 -22.17
N ARG A 339 -22.24 -18.71 -21.64
CA ARG A 339 -21.59 -17.57 -22.28
C ARG A 339 -20.10 -17.50 -21.97
N LEU A 340 -19.70 -17.98 -20.79
CA LEU A 340 -18.32 -17.95 -20.32
C LEU A 340 -17.52 -19.16 -20.80
N ASN A 341 -18.16 -20.32 -21.01
CA ASN A 341 -17.51 -21.58 -21.40
C ASN A 341 -17.27 -21.72 -22.91
N VAL A 342 -17.14 -20.60 -23.63
CA VAL A 342 -16.81 -20.58 -25.06
C VAL A 342 -15.40 -20.00 -25.22
N LEU A 343 -14.39 -20.86 -25.10
CA LEU A 343 -12.98 -20.44 -25.00
C LEU A 343 -12.45 -19.66 -26.22
N ASN A 344 -13.00 -19.88 -27.43
CA ASN A 344 -12.65 -19.11 -28.64
C ASN A 344 -13.51 -17.85 -28.87
N ALA A 345 -14.50 -17.61 -28.01
CA ALA A 345 -15.34 -16.42 -28.05
C ALA A 345 -15.54 -15.85 -26.63
N PRO A 346 -14.44 -15.43 -25.97
CA PRO A 346 -14.50 -14.94 -24.61
C PRO A 346 -15.41 -13.71 -24.47
N VAL A 347 -15.98 -13.57 -23.28
CA VAL A 347 -16.77 -12.40 -22.92
C VAL A 347 -15.85 -11.18 -22.81
N ILE A 348 -16.27 -10.08 -23.41
CA ILE A 348 -15.58 -8.80 -23.31
C ILE A 348 -16.22 -8.00 -22.18
N ILE A 349 -15.44 -7.67 -21.17
CA ILE A 349 -15.86 -6.88 -20.01
C ILE A 349 -15.08 -5.57 -20.07
N PRO A 350 -15.73 -4.42 -20.25
CA PRO A 350 -15.05 -3.13 -20.18
C PRO A 350 -14.66 -2.86 -18.72
N PHE A 351 -13.41 -2.44 -18.49
CA PHE A 351 -13.00 -1.98 -17.17
C PHE A 351 -13.50 -0.57 -16.88
N ASP A 352 -13.75 0.26 -17.91
CA ASP A 352 -14.25 1.64 -17.77
C ASP A 352 -13.49 2.49 -16.73
N GLY A 353 -12.17 2.28 -16.66
CA GLY A 353 -11.29 2.96 -15.70
C GLY A 353 -11.27 2.38 -14.29
N ALA A 354 -11.99 1.28 -14.04
CA ALA A 354 -11.90 0.52 -12.80
C ALA A 354 -10.51 -0.08 -12.63
N TYR A 355 -9.98 0.01 -11.41
CA TYR A 355 -8.67 -0.54 -11.06
C TYR A 355 -8.72 -2.06 -10.80
N TYR A 356 -9.89 -2.59 -10.46
CA TYR A 356 -10.08 -4.02 -10.16
C TYR A 356 -11.50 -4.46 -10.51
N ALA A 357 -11.69 -5.77 -10.61
CA ALA A 357 -13.00 -6.42 -10.66
C ALA A 357 -13.08 -7.52 -9.61
N GLU A 358 -14.20 -7.65 -8.92
CA GLU A 358 -14.46 -8.73 -7.96
C GLU A 358 -15.25 -9.85 -8.66
N PHE A 359 -14.87 -11.10 -8.42
CA PHE A 359 -15.43 -12.28 -9.07
C PHE A 359 -15.99 -13.23 -8.02
N TYR A 360 -17.26 -13.58 -8.20
CA TYR A 360 -18.05 -14.41 -7.30
C TYR A 360 -18.61 -15.59 -8.10
N PRO A 361 -17.92 -16.75 -8.11
CA PRO A 361 -18.43 -17.95 -8.76
C PRO A 361 -19.64 -18.49 -8.02
N ILE A 362 -20.71 -18.77 -8.76
CA ILE A 362 -21.99 -19.28 -8.25
C ILE A 362 -22.26 -20.64 -8.88
N LEU A 363 -22.32 -21.68 -8.06
CA LEU A 363 -22.67 -23.02 -8.52
C LEU A 363 -24.16 -23.04 -8.89
N ARG A 364 -24.48 -23.27 -10.17
CA ARG A 364 -25.84 -23.03 -10.66
C ARG A 364 -26.90 -23.93 -10.02
N ARG A 365 -26.56 -25.21 -9.75
CA ARG A 365 -27.51 -26.16 -9.17
C ARG A 365 -27.98 -25.76 -7.77
N THR A 366 -27.14 -25.06 -7.00
CA THR A 366 -27.44 -24.61 -5.63
C THR A 366 -27.80 -23.13 -5.57
N GLY A 367 -27.33 -22.33 -6.53
CA GLY A 367 -27.39 -20.87 -6.49
C GLY A 367 -26.51 -20.25 -5.40
N LYS A 368 -25.54 -21.01 -4.88
CA LYS A 368 -24.63 -20.59 -3.80
C LYS A 368 -23.24 -20.28 -4.34
N LEU A 369 -22.49 -19.46 -3.60
CA LEU A 369 -21.09 -19.19 -3.91
C LEU A 369 -20.28 -20.48 -3.81
N VAL A 370 -19.35 -20.68 -4.74
CA VAL A 370 -18.50 -21.88 -4.73
C VAL A 370 -17.55 -21.88 -3.52
N GLY A 371 -17.09 -20.70 -3.05
CA GLY A 371 -16.27 -20.59 -1.84
C GLY A 371 -17.02 -20.81 -0.51
N ASP A 372 -18.35 -20.94 -0.52
CA ASP A 372 -19.17 -21.18 0.68
C ASP A 372 -19.33 -22.69 0.94
N HIS A 373 -18.24 -23.32 1.39
CA HIS A 373 -18.15 -24.77 1.60
C HIS A 373 -19.22 -25.33 2.56
N GLU A 374 -19.69 -24.54 3.53
CA GLU A 374 -20.80 -24.95 4.41
C GLU A 374 -22.13 -25.01 3.66
N ALA A 375 -22.35 -24.09 2.71
CA ALA A 375 -23.60 -24.01 1.94
C ALA A 375 -23.65 -24.97 0.74
N ILE A 376 -22.50 -25.38 0.19
CA ILE A 376 -22.43 -26.37 -0.91
C ILE A 376 -22.15 -27.80 -0.43
N GLY A 377 -21.71 -27.97 0.83
CA GLY A 377 -21.41 -29.26 1.46
C GLY A 377 -19.90 -29.51 1.57
N GLU A 378 -19.47 -30.06 2.72
CA GLU A 378 -18.06 -30.20 3.16
C GLU A 378 -17.13 -31.01 2.22
N LEU A 379 -17.62 -31.57 1.10
CA LEU A 379 -16.87 -32.48 0.23
C LEU A 379 -16.61 -31.96 -1.19
N GLU A 380 -17.16 -30.81 -1.58
CA GLU A 380 -16.95 -30.24 -2.92
C GLU A 380 -15.65 -29.41 -2.93
N SER A 381 -14.51 -30.10 -2.96
CA SER A 381 -13.19 -29.48 -3.06
C SER A 381 -12.93 -28.89 -4.45
N TYR A 382 -11.91 -28.02 -4.56
CA TYR A 382 -11.35 -27.52 -5.83
C TYR A 382 -11.22 -28.61 -6.91
N ASP A 383 -10.84 -29.83 -6.52
CA ASP A 383 -10.62 -30.96 -7.43
C ASP A 383 -11.91 -31.48 -8.10
N GLU A 384 -13.09 -31.22 -7.53
CA GLU A 384 -14.35 -31.73 -8.10
C GLU A 384 -14.94 -30.80 -9.17
N ILE A 385 -14.88 -29.48 -8.95
CA ILE A 385 -15.42 -28.48 -9.89
C ILE A 385 -14.39 -28.13 -10.97
N ASN A 386 -13.09 -28.25 -10.68
CA ASN A 386 -11.97 -27.91 -11.57
C ASN A 386 -12.22 -26.58 -12.32
N LEU A 387 -12.57 -25.54 -11.57
CA LEU A 387 -12.91 -24.24 -12.10
C LEU A 387 -11.64 -23.49 -12.50
N GLN A 388 -11.53 -23.20 -13.79
CA GLN A 388 -10.42 -22.49 -14.41
C GLN A 388 -10.94 -21.23 -15.07
N TYR A 389 -10.24 -20.13 -14.86
CA TYR A 389 -10.46 -18.84 -15.48
C TYR A 389 -9.35 -18.58 -16.49
N PHE A 390 -9.74 -18.08 -17.66
CA PHE A 390 -8.82 -17.65 -18.69
C PHE A 390 -9.07 -16.18 -18.99
N PHE A 391 -8.01 -15.39 -18.98
CA PHE A 391 -8.16 -13.96 -19.20
C PHE A 391 -6.97 -13.30 -19.91
N SER A 392 -7.27 -12.20 -20.61
CA SER A 392 -6.33 -11.37 -21.35
C SER A 392 -6.88 -9.96 -21.63
N ASP A 393 -6.02 -9.05 -22.08
CA ASP A 393 -6.36 -7.65 -22.42
C ASP A 393 -6.68 -7.45 -23.91
N HIS A 394 -6.56 -8.51 -24.69
CA HIS A 394 -6.77 -8.53 -26.13
C HIS A 394 -7.51 -9.81 -26.50
N TRP A 395 -8.16 -9.83 -27.67
CA TRP A 395 -8.84 -11.05 -28.11
C TRP A 395 -7.85 -12.22 -28.19
N THR A 396 -8.23 -13.33 -27.58
CA THR A 396 -7.45 -14.56 -27.49
C THR A 396 -8.37 -15.74 -27.73
N ASP A 397 -7.92 -16.72 -28.51
CA ASP A 397 -8.53 -18.05 -28.52
C ASP A 397 -7.93 -18.87 -27.39
N PHE A 398 -8.67 -19.02 -26.28
CA PHE A 398 -8.16 -19.71 -25.11
C PHE A 398 -8.06 -21.24 -25.28
N ASN A 399 -8.59 -21.82 -26.36
CA ASN A 399 -8.36 -23.25 -26.63
C ASN A 399 -6.88 -23.54 -26.90
N GLU A 400 -6.16 -22.62 -27.56
CA GLU A 400 -4.73 -22.79 -27.84
C GLU A 400 -3.89 -22.71 -26.56
N PHE A 401 -4.36 -21.93 -25.60
CA PHE A 401 -3.70 -21.73 -24.32
C PHE A 401 -3.99 -22.86 -23.33
N ASP A 402 -5.22 -23.36 -23.27
CA ASP A 402 -5.63 -24.50 -22.43
C ASP A 402 -4.77 -25.75 -22.72
N MET A 403 -4.44 -26.00 -23.98
CA MET A 403 -3.54 -27.10 -24.38
C MET A 403 -2.12 -27.00 -23.79
N LEU A 404 -1.67 -25.81 -23.34
CA LEU A 404 -0.36 -25.63 -22.70
C LEU A 404 -0.39 -25.87 -21.18
N TRP A 405 -1.58 -26.02 -20.59
CA TRP A 405 -1.77 -26.25 -19.14
C TRP A 405 -2.07 -27.72 -18.80
N GLU A 406 -2.29 -28.59 -19.79
CA GLU A 406 -2.53 -30.02 -19.62
C GLU A 406 -1.24 -30.89 -19.72
N ASP A 407 -0.07 -30.27 -19.88
CA ASP A 407 1.29 -30.88 -19.80
C ASP A 407 1.97 -30.60 -18.44
#